data_AF-A0A2D6WTE7-F1
#
_entry.id   AF-A0A2D6WTE7-F1
#
_cell.length_a   1.000
_cell.length_b   1.000
_cell.length_c   1.000
_cell.angle_alpha   90.00
_cell.angle_beta   90.00
_cell.angle_gamma   90.00
#
_symmetry.space_group_name_H-M   'P 1'
#
loop_
_entity.id
_entity.type
_entity.pdbx_description
1 polymer ?
#
loop_
_entity_poly.entity_id
_entity_poly.type
_entity_poly.pdbx_seq_one_letter_code
_entity_poly.pdbx_strand_id
1 'polypeptide(L)'
;MALPCATQNELNGEEAAMLVANNVIAVGEGANMPCTPEAVEVFQKAGVLFAPGKASNAGGVATSGLEMSQNSLRLSWTREEVDEKLEGIMVNIHKNAFETAKKYNREGDYVFGANVAGFLKVAEAMIAQGVV
;
A
#
# COMPACT_ATOMS: atom_id res chain seq x y z
N MET A 1 -9.77 -3.25 13.91
CA MET A 1 -8.99 -3.20 12.65
C MET A 1 -8.90 -4.62 12.11
N ALA A 2 -8.92 -4.81 10.80
CA ALA A 2 -8.72 -6.11 10.15
C ALA A 2 -7.49 -6.06 9.24
N LEU A 3 -6.66 -7.12 9.29
CA LEU A 3 -5.42 -7.22 8.51
C LEU A 3 -5.41 -8.56 7.76
N PRO A 4 -6.04 -8.61 6.57
CA PRO A 4 -6.05 -9.82 5.75
C PRO A 4 -4.66 -10.06 5.13
N CYS A 5 -4.05 -11.19 5.47
CA CYS A 5 -2.62 -11.48 5.27
C CYS A 5 -2.30 -12.89 4.77
N ALA A 6 -3.28 -13.74 4.42
CA ALA A 6 -2.98 -15.12 4.02
C ALA A 6 -2.91 -15.30 2.50
N THR A 7 -4.01 -15.12 1.78
CA THR A 7 -4.08 -15.37 0.32
C THR A 7 -4.94 -14.34 -0.41
N GLN A 8 -4.86 -14.36 -1.75
CA GLN A 8 -5.74 -13.56 -2.60
C GLN A 8 -7.22 -13.95 -2.42
N ASN A 9 -8.12 -12.96 -2.52
CA ASN A 9 -9.58 -13.14 -2.40
C ASN A 9 -10.06 -13.87 -1.13
N GLU A 10 -9.33 -13.75 -0.03
CA GLU A 10 -9.70 -14.35 1.26
C GLU A 10 -10.80 -13.57 2.00
N LEU A 11 -11.07 -12.33 1.59
CA LEU A 11 -12.08 -11.47 2.20
C LEU A 11 -13.04 -10.97 1.11
N ASN A 12 -14.26 -11.50 1.11
CA ASN A 12 -15.31 -11.18 0.15
C ASN A 12 -16.30 -10.11 0.68
N GLY A 13 -17.28 -9.72 -0.15
CA GLY A 13 -18.25 -8.67 0.19
C GLY A 13 -19.15 -8.98 1.40
N GLU A 14 -19.51 -10.26 1.62
CA GLU A 14 -20.32 -10.67 2.77
C GLU A 14 -19.52 -10.54 4.07
N GLU A 15 -18.26 -10.99 4.04
CA GLU A 15 -17.32 -10.86 5.16
C GLU A 15 -16.99 -9.40 5.46
N ALA A 16 -16.83 -8.57 4.42
CA ALA A 16 -16.67 -7.13 4.57
C ALA A 16 -17.89 -6.50 5.27
N ALA A 17 -19.10 -6.87 4.87
CA ALA A 17 -20.33 -6.37 5.49
C ALA A 17 -20.43 -6.80 6.97
N MET A 18 -20.04 -8.03 7.29
CA MET A 18 -19.94 -8.50 8.67
C MET A 18 -18.94 -7.67 9.49
N LEU A 19 -17.77 -7.38 8.92
CA LEU A 19 -16.76 -6.56 9.61
C LEU A 19 -17.25 -5.13 9.85
N VAL A 20 -17.93 -4.52 8.88
CA VAL A 20 -18.57 -3.20 9.03
C VAL A 20 -19.62 -3.22 10.13
N ALA A 21 -20.49 -4.24 10.15
CA ALA A 21 -21.51 -4.40 11.20
C ALA A 21 -20.89 -4.58 12.61
N ASN A 22 -19.66 -5.09 12.68
CA ASN A 22 -18.89 -5.23 13.91
C ASN A 22 -17.95 -4.03 14.19
N ASN A 23 -18.23 -2.86 13.62
CA ASN A 23 -17.52 -1.61 13.86
C ASN A 23 -16.03 -1.65 13.51
N VAL A 24 -15.65 -2.33 12.42
CA VAL A 24 -14.29 -2.20 11.89
C VAL A 24 -14.04 -0.75 11.47
N ILE A 25 -12.96 -0.14 11.98
CA ILE A 25 -12.60 1.25 11.66
C ILE A 25 -11.55 1.36 10.55
N ALA A 26 -10.79 0.28 10.34
CA ALA A 26 -9.69 0.24 9.40
C ALA A 26 -9.40 -1.19 8.92
N VAL A 27 -9.05 -1.30 7.64
CA VAL A 27 -8.63 -2.52 6.95
C VAL A 27 -7.31 -2.25 6.24
N GLY A 28 -6.33 -3.12 6.40
CA GLY A 28 -5.04 -3.00 5.71
C GLY A 28 -4.61 -4.34 5.12
N GLU A 29 -4.46 -4.39 3.80
CA GLU A 29 -4.10 -5.62 3.10
C GLU A 29 -2.61 -5.97 3.33
N GLY A 30 -2.33 -7.10 3.96
CA GLY A 30 -0.97 -7.65 4.10
C GLY A 30 -0.62 -8.65 3.01
N ALA A 31 -1.60 -9.39 2.48
CA ALA A 31 -1.41 -10.26 1.33
C ALA A 31 -1.51 -9.49 0.00
N ASN A 32 -1.23 -10.16 -1.12
CA ASN A 32 -1.43 -9.60 -2.45
C ASN A 32 -2.89 -9.80 -2.91
N MET A 33 -3.66 -8.71 -2.94
CA MET A 33 -5.09 -8.69 -3.32
C MET A 33 -5.98 -9.63 -2.48
N PRO A 34 -5.94 -9.55 -1.13
CA PRO A 34 -6.79 -10.38 -0.30
C PRO A 34 -8.27 -9.99 -0.31
N CYS A 35 -8.60 -8.70 -0.49
CA CYS A 35 -9.98 -8.27 -0.59
C CYS A 35 -10.49 -8.37 -2.03
N THR A 36 -11.67 -8.94 -2.23
CA THR A 36 -12.33 -8.88 -3.54
C THR A 36 -12.78 -7.46 -3.86
N PRO A 37 -13.01 -7.10 -5.14
CA PRO A 37 -13.52 -5.77 -5.49
C PRO A 37 -14.80 -5.38 -4.72
N GLU A 38 -15.69 -6.34 -4.50
CA GLU A 38 -16.93 -6.14 -3.74
C GLU A 38 -16.64 -5.81 -2.27
N ALA A 39 -15.65 -6.46 -1.66
CA ALA A 39 -15.22 -6.15 -0.29
C ALA A 39 -14.66 -4.73 -0.18
N VAL A 40 -13.81 -4.33 -1.13
CA VAL A 40 -13.25 -2.97 -1.18
C VAL A 40 -14.36 -1.93 -1.30
N GLU A 41 -15.36 -2.17 -2.17
CA GLU A 41 -16.51 -1.28 -2.29
C GLU A 41 -17.31 -1.16 -1.00
N VAL A 42 -17.53 -2.27 -0.28
CA VAL A 42 -18.23 -2.25 1.02
C VAL A 42 -17.49 -1.37 2.02
N PHE A 43 -16.17 -1.53 2.14
CA PHE A 43 -15.36 -0.72 3.06
C PHE A 43 -15.38 0.77 2.68
N GLN A 44 -15.20 1.09 1.40
CA GLN A 44 -15.22 2.46 0.91
C GLN A 44 -16.58 3.14 1.14
N LYS A 45 -17.69 2.46 0.82
CA LYS A 45 -19.05 2.96 1.05
C LYS A 45 -19.36 3.17 2.54
N ALA A 46 -18.81 2.33 3.40
CA ALA A 46 -18.96 2.42 4.85
C ALA A 46 -18.05 3.47 5.51
N GLY A 47 -17.18 4.15 4.76
CA GLY A 47 -16.22 5.11 5.32
C GLY A 47 -15.13 4.47 6.17
N VAL A 48 -14.89 3.16 6.01
CA VAL A 48 -13.81 2.44 6.68
C VAL A 48 -12.48 2.84 6.05
N LEU A 49 -11.47 3.12 6.89
CA LEU A 49 -10.13 3.42 6.39
C LEU A 49 -9.56 2.18 5.69
N PHE A 50 -9.23 2.29 4.41
CA PHE A 50 -8.77 1.16 3.61
C PHE A 50 -7.36 1.40 3.08
N ALA A 51 -6.40 0.56 3.49
CA ALA A 51 -5.03 0.59 3.00
C ALA A 51 -4.80 -0.55 1.98
N PRO A 52 -4.55 -0.23 0.70
CA PRO A 52 -4.39 -1.23 -0.36
C PRO A 52 -3.04 -1.94 -0.27
N GLY A 53 -3.00 -3.22 -0.67
CA GLY A 53 -1.84 -4.11 -0.49
C GLY A 53 -0.57 -3.56 -1.09
N LYS A 54 -0.65 -3.01 -2.32
CA LYS A 54 0.48 -2.35 -3.01
C LYS A 54 1.15 -1.22 -2.21
N ALA A 55 0.49 -0.68 -1.19
CA ALA A 55 1.04 0.31 -0.27
C ALA A 55 1.33 -0.32 1.10
N SER A 56 0.38 -1.02 1.72
CA SER A 56 0.50 -1.53 3.09
C SER A 56 1.49 -2.69 3.24
N ASN A 57 1.64 -3.55 2.22
CA ASN A 57 2.55 -4.69 2.24
C ASN A 57 3.91 -4.41 1.58
N ALA A 58 4.11 -3.20 1.06
CA ALA A 58 5.31 -2.80 0.31
C ALA A 58 6.60 -2.85 1.14
N GLY A 59 6.49 -2.96 2.47
CA GLY A 59 7.63 -3.08 3.38
C GLY A 59 8.58 -4.23 3.04
N GLY A 60 8.05 -5.38 2.58
CA GLY A 60 8.90 -6.51 2.19
C GLY A 60 9.78 -6.21 0.98
N VAL A 61 9.22 -5.56 -0.05
CA VAL A 61 10.00 -5.15 -1.23
C VAL A 61 10.95 -4.00 -0.88
N ALA A 62 10.53 -3.09 0.00
CA ALA A 62 11.37 -2.00 0.48
C ALA A 62 12.62 -2.53 1.20
N THR A 63 12.48 -3.49 2.12
CA THR A 63 13.63 -4.09 2.81
C THR A 63 14.52 -4.89 1.87
N SER A 64 13.99 -5.55 0.83
CA SER A 64 14.82 -6.13 -0.23
C SER A 64 15.63 -5.07 -0.98
N GLY A 65 15.08 -3.88 -1.24
CA GLY A 65 15.83 -2.76 -1.81
C GLY A 65 16.93 -2.23 -0.88
N LEU A 66 16.68 -2.22 0.44
CA LEU A 66 17.69 -1.92 1.45
C LEU A 66 18.81 -2.98 1.49
N GLU A 67 18.46 -4.26 1.34
CA GLU A 67 19.43 -5.35 1.23
C GLU A 67 20.35 -5.18 0.00
N MET A 68 19.78 -4.86 -1.17
CA MET A 68 20.56 -4.57 -2.38
C MET A 68 21.53 -3.38 -2.17
N SER A 69 21.11 -2.37 -1.42
CA SER A 69 21.93 -1.20 -1.08
C SER A 69 23.09 -1.58 -0.17
N GLN A 70 22.84 -2.36 0.88
CA GLN A 70 23.87 -2.90 1.78
C GLN A 70 24.90 -3.74 1.01
N ASN A 71 24.45 -4.62 0.12
CA ASN A 71 25.31 -5.44 -0.73
C ASN A 71 26.22 -4.59 -1.63
N SER A 72 25.67 -3.52 -2.22
CA SER A 72 26.43 -2.60 -3.07
C SER A 72 27.47 -1.79 -2.29
N LEU A 73 27.16 -1.42 -1.04
CA LEU A 73 28.06 -0.70 -0.13
C LEU A 73 29.06 -1.62 0.59
N ARG A 74 28.83 -2.95 0.58
CA ARG A 74 29.58 -3.95 1.35
C ARG A 74 29.61 -3.66 2.85
N LEU A 75 28.49 -3.17 3.37
CA LEU A 75 28.30 -2.84 4.77
C LEU A 75 26.98 -3.43 5.25
N SER A 76 26.96 -3.92 6.48
CA SER A 76 25.74 -4.36 7.14
C SER A 76 25.27 -3.26 8.09
N TRP A 77 24.00 -2.90 7.98
CA TRP A 77 23.34 -2.00 8.92
C TRP A 77 22.85 -2.78 10.13
N THR A 78 22.76 -2.08 11.25
CA THR A 78 22.07 -2.54 12.45
C THR A 78 20.57 -2.70 12.18
N ARG A 79 19.89 -3.41 13.07
CA ARG A 79 18.43 -3.58 12.98
C ARG A 79 17.73 -2.22 13.05
N GLU A 80 18.21 -1.35 13.93
CA GLU A 80 17.67 -0.02 14.19
C GLU A 80 17.78 0.87 12.94
N GLU A 81 18.93 0.83 12.26
CA GLU A 81 19.13 1.57 11.00
C GLU A 81 18.23 1.06 9.86
N VAL A 82 17.97 -0.25 9.78
CA VAL A 82 17.05 -0.82 8.79
C VAL A 82 15.61 -0.41 9.12
N ASP A 83 15.22 -0.46 10.38
CA ASP A 83 13.87 -0.13 10.84
C ASP A 83 13.55 1.36 10.62
N GLU A 84 14.47 2.27 10.95
CA GLU A 84 14.31 3.71 10.70
C GLU A 84 14.15 4.02 9.20
N LYS A 85 14.94 3.34 8.34
CA LYS A 85 14.82 3.48 6.88
C LYS A 85 13.48 2.93 6.38
N LEU A 86 13.05 1.78 6.89
CA LEU A 86 11.77 1.16 6.54
C LEU A 86 10.61 2.07 6.95
N GLU A 87 10.62 2.60 8.17
CA GLU A 87 9.61 3.56 8.66
C GLU A 87 9.53 4.78 7.74
N GLY A 88 10.67 5.38 7.40
CA GLY A 88 10.74 6.50 6.46
C GLY A 88 10.16 6.16 5.08
N ILE A 89 10.39 4.95 4.57
CA ILE A 89 9.82 4.48 3.30
C ILE A 89 8.29 4.34 3.42
N MET A 90 7.78 3.72 4.49
CA MET A 90 6.34 3.52 4.69
C MET A 90 5.59 4.84 4.88
N VAL A 91 6.18 5.81 5.62
CA VAL A 91 5.65 7.17 5.75
C VAL A 91 5.56 7.86 4.39
N ASN A 92 6.60 7.73 3.56
CA ASN A 92 6.60 8.30 2.22
C ASN A 92 5.55 7.65 1.30
N ILE A 93 5.37 6.33 1.37
CA ILE A 93 4.32 5.61 0.61
C ILE A 93 2.94 6.14 1.00
N HIS A 94 2.66 6.23 2.29
CA HIS A 94 1.41 6.77 2.82
C HIS A 94 1.18 8.21 2.35
N LYS A 95 2.19 9.08 2.52
CA LYS A 95 2.14 10.48 2.12
C LYS A 95 1.86 10.63 0.62
N ASN A 96 2.58 9.89 -0.22
CA ASN A 96 2.40 9.94 -1.67
C ASN A 96 1.00 9.49 -2.11
N ALA A 97 0.47 8.42 -1.51
CA ALA A 97 -0.89 7.97 -1.78
C ALA A 97 -1.92 9.03 -1.36
N PHE A 98 -1.80 9.58 -0.16
CA PHE A 98 -2.72 10.61 0.35
C PHE A 98 -2.67 11.90 -0.48
N GLU A 99 -1.48 12.44 -0.74
CA GLU A 99 -1.30 13.68 -1.52
C GLU A 99 -1.75 13.51 -2.97
N THR A 100 -1.49 12.35 -3.57
CA THR A 100 -1.97 12.05 -4.92
C THR A 100 -3.49 11.95 -4.95
N ALA A 101 -4.11 11.22 -4.02
CA ALA A 101 -5.56 11.13 -3.95
C ALA A 101 -6.20 12.53 -3.81
N LYS A 102 -5.63 13.37 -2.94
CA LYS A 102 -6.03 14.77 -2.75
C LYS A 102 -5.87 15.61 -4.02
N LYS A 103 -4.74 15.51 -4.73
CA LYS A 103 -4.47 16.23 -5.98
C LYS A 103 -5.54 15.99 -7.05
N TYR A 104 -6.15 14.81 -7.07
CA TYR A 104 -7.18 14.42 -8.02
C TYR A 104 -8.61 14.47 -7.41
N ASN A 105 -8.82 15.23 -6.34
CA ASN A 105 -10.12 15.41 -5.68
C ASN A 105 -10.77 14.11 -5.15
N ARG A 106 -9.95 13.17 -4.71
CA ARG A 106 -10.36 11.90 -4.07
C ARG A 106 -9.68 11.73 -2.71
N GLU A 107 -9.63 12.79 -1.91
CA GLU A 107 -8.97 12.78 -0.59
C GLU A 107 -9.49 11.62 0.28
N GLY A 108 -8.57 10.86 0.88
CA GLY A 108 -8.88 9.64 1.65
C GLY A 108 -8.98 8.35 0.82
N ASP A 109 -9.01 8.41 -0.51
CA ASP A 109 -9.00 7.21 -1.38
C ASP A 109 -7.56 6.72 -1.64
N TYR A 110 -7.03 5.95 -0.70
CA TYR A 110 -5.69 5.38 -0.81
C TYR A 110 -5.55 4.38 -1.97
N VAL A 111 -6.63 3.71 -2.39
CA VAL A 111 -6.60 2.80 -3.54
C VAL A 111 -6.28 3.59 -4.80
N PHE A 112 -7.01 4.68 -5.04
CA PHE A 112 -6.76 5.58 -6.15
C PHE A 112 -5.38 6.23 -6.04
N GLY A 113 -5.06 6.79 -4.87
CA GLY A 113 -3.81 7.49 -4.62
C GLY A 113 -2.57 6.63 -4.89
N ALA A 114 -2.54 5.41 -4.34
CA ALA A 114 -1.43 4.48 -4.52
C ALA A 114 -1.28 4.04 -5.99
N ASN A 115 -2.39 3.79 -6.69
CA ASN A 115 -2.38 3.46 -8.11
C ASN A 115 -1.78 4.58 -8.96
N VAL A 116 -2.27 5.80 -8.79
CA VAL A 116 -1.85 6.94 -9.61
C VAL A 116 -0.41 7.33 -9.29
N ALA A 117 -0.02 7.34 -8.01
CA ALA A 117 1.35 7.65 -7.62
C ALA A 117 2.35 6.65 -8.20
N GLY A 118 2.05 5.36 -8.12
CA GLY A 118 2.88 4.30 -8.70
C GLY A 118 2.96 4.40 -10.22
N PHE A 119 1.82 4.60 -10.88
CA PHE A 119 1.75 4.75 -12.33
C PHE A 119 2.53 5.95 -12.85
N LEU A 120 2.34 7.14 -12.27
CA LEU A 120 3.00 8.37 -12.70
C LEU A 120 4.53 8.23 -12.63
N LYS A 121 5.06 7.65 -11.55
CA LYS A 121 6.50 7.44 -11.40
C LYS A 121 7.08 6.57 -12.53
N VAL A 122 6.37 5.51 -12.92
CA VAL A 122 6.80 4.64 -14.02
C VAL A 122 6.64 5.35 -15.37
N ALA A 123 5.50 5.98 -15.61
CA ALA A 123 5.21 6.67 -16.86
C ALA A 123 6.21 7.81 -17.14
N GLU A 124 6.54 8.62 -16.13
CA GLU A 124 7.53 9.68 -16.24
C GLU A 124 8.93 9.14 -16.57
N ALA A 125 9.33 8.04 -15.93
CA ALA A 125 10.60 7.38 -16.22
C ALA A 125 10.64 6.80 -17.64
N MET A 126 9.56 6.18 -18.10
CA MET A 126 9.46 5.66 -19.47
C MET A 126 9.54 6.77 -20.51
N ILE A 127 8.83 7.88 -20.30
CA ILE A 127 8.89 9.05 -21.19
C ILE A 127 10.32 9.61 -21.25
N ALA A 128 11.01 9.71 -20.09
CA ALA A 128 12.37 10.21 -20.02
C ALA A 128 13.40 9.30 -20.72
N GLN A 129 13.16 7.98 -20.75
CA GLN A 129 14.01 7.00 -21.43
C GLN A 129 13.77 6.93 -22.94
N GLY A 130 12.66 7.49 -23.44
CA GLY A 130 12.30 7.45 -24.86
C GLY A 130 11.78 6.07 -25.30
N VAL A 131 11.80 5.82 -26.61
CA VAL A 131 11.41 4.52 -27.17
C VAL A 131 12.64 3.60 -27.13
N VAL A 132 12.62 2.62 -26.23
CA VAL A 132 13.66 1.60 -26.02
C VAL A 132 13.11 0.19 -26.14
#